data_AF-A0A8I0BB40-F1
#
_entry.id   AF-A0A8I0BB40-F1
#
_cell.length_a   1.000
_cell.length_b   1.000
_cell.length_c   1.000
_cell.angle_alpha   90.00
_cell.angle_beta   90.00
_cell.angle_gamma   90.00
#
_symmetry.space_group_name_H-M   'P 1'
#
loop_
_entity.id
_entity.type
_entity.pdbx_description
1 polymer ?
#
loop_
_entity_poly.entity_id
_entity_poly.type
_entity_poly.pdbx_seq_one_letter_code
_entity_poly.pdbx_strand_id
1 'polypeptide(L)'
;MKKTLLTLLVAATATFTGFAQSNLLKNGDFEKWNGNNLAAWGAKGSKEAPTATNVEVKQATGRTGHGAEITEVSNKGKFSNVRLSQKLSLKKGDYTLTFWAKGAVNGKHALGGYVCEDDGAIKTSNYNYSAKTALSKDSWTEVKYNFSLQGDSTVWVILRNDKGAGSIFVDDAMLTTTNGGSVTPDPTPDPTPTPTPTGDEIYSKALTDNADGWTLEQGTLPKGLSHVWAQDAKYGLKASAFVKSNKYAAEAWAISPEITLTKNNKLAFDHAARYFKKVEEEHTLWVREGKTGAWQQLTIPTYSDGKSWNYVSSGEIDLSAYNGKTVQFGFKYISTTKDASTWEVKNFKITGTPSAIESLSTGKVQQGIFDLSGRRVENATKGIFIINGKKVIK
;
A
#
# COMPACT_ATOMS: atom_id res chain seq x y z
N MET A 1 -38.27 47.69 24.56
CA MET A 1 -37.84 46.30 24.30
C MET A 1 -37.18 46.23 22.93
N LYS A 2 -35.94 45.73 22.92
CA LYS A 2 -35.16 45.09 21.83
C LYS A 2 -33.71 45.62 21.87
N LYS A 3 -32.91 44.98 22.73
CA LYS A 3 -31.46 44.97 22.65
C LYS A 3 -31.10 44.08 21.46
N THR A 4 -30.54 44.64 20.39
CA THR A 4 -29.98 43.85 19.29
C THR A 4 -28.51 43.62 19.61
N LEU A 5 -28.20 42.42 20.07
CA LEU A 5 -26.86 41.96 20.43
C LEU A 5 -26.08 41.67 19.13
N LEU A 6 -24.88 42.24 19.05
CA LEU A 6 -23.91 42.00 17.99
C LEU A 6 -23.27 40.61 18.22
N THR A 7 -23.68 39.59 17.46
CA THR A 7 -23.02 38.28 17.49
C THR A 7 -21.90 38.27 16.46
N LEU A 8 -20.67 38.44 16.94
CA LEU A 8 -19.44 38.29 16.17
C LEU A 8 -19.26 36.80 15.82
N LEU A 9 -19.49 36.42 14.56
CA LEU A 9 -19.24 35.06 14.09
C LEU A 9 -17.73 34.91 13.82
N VAL A 10 -16.99 34.38 14.80
CA VAL A 10 -15.60 33.96 14.60
C VAL A 10 -15.63 32.70 13.73
N ALA A 11 -15.42 32.86 12.42
CA ALA A 11 -15.13 31.75 11.54
C ALA A 11 -13.70 31.27 11.84
N ALA A 12 -13.58 30.25 12.69
CA ALA A 12 -12.34 29.50 12.83
C ALA A 12 -12.11 28.75 11.50
N THR A 13 -11.26 29.31 10.64
CA THR A 13 -10.70 28.59 9.51
C THR A 13 -9.78 27.52 10.06
N ALA A 14 -10.29 26.31 10.27
CA ALA A 14 -9.45 25.13 10.42
C ALA A 14 -8.78 24.88 9.07
N THR A 15 -7.53 25.31 8.95
CA THR A 15 -6.65 24.87 7.88
C THR A 15 -6.41 23.38 8.08
N PHE A 16 -7.19 22.54 7.40
CA PHE A 16 -6.90 21.12 7.29
C PHE A 16 -5.60 20.96 6.49
N THR A 17 -4.49 20.76 7.19
CA THR A 17 -3.30 20.16 6.61
C THR A 17 -3.63 18.70 6.34
N GLY A 18 -3.93 18.36 5.09
CA GLY A 18 -4.21 16.98 4.68
C GLY A 18 -2.96 16.13 4.82
N PHE A 19 -2.83 15.42 5.94
CA PHE A 19 -1.91 14.28 6.05
C PHE A 19 -2.49 13.13 5.23
N ALA A 20 -1.68 12.51 4.36
CA ALA A 20 -2.02 11.22 3.77
C ALA A 20 -2.12 10.19 4.92
N GLN A 21 -3.35 9.81 5.24
CA GLN A 21 -3.64 8.91 6.34
C GLN A 21 -3.33 7.49 5.89
N SER A 22 -2.33 6.82 6.49
CA SER A 22 -1.94 5.46 6.11
C SER A 22 -3.11 4.49 6.33
N ASN A 23 -3.41 3.68 5.31
CA ASN A 23 -4.43 2.64 5.40
C ASN A 23 -4.02 1.56 6.43
N LEU A 24 -4.85 1.35 7.44
CA LEU A 24 -4.65 0.34 8.48
C LEU A 24 -5.01 -1.08 8.03
N LEU A 25 -5.80 -1.21 6.96
CA LEU A 25 -6.13 -2.51 6.37
C LEU A 25 -4.90 -3.11 5.66
N LYS A 26 -4.80 -4.43 5.69
CA LYS A 26 -3.84 -5.19 4.87
C LYS A 26 -4.53 -5.67 3.61
N ASN A 27 -3.88 -5.53 2.45
CA ASN A 27 -4.46 -5.93 1.16
C ASN A 27 -5.85 -5.32 0.93
N GLY A 28 -6.02 -4.03 1.25
CA GLY A 28 -7.27 -3.31 1.06
C GLY A 28 -7.55 -2.98 -0.40
N ASP A 29 -6.53 -3.02 -1.25
CA ASP A 29 -6.56 -2.95 -2.71
C ASP A 29 -6.97 -4.28 -3.38
N PHE A 30 -7.13 -5.37 -2.63
CA PHE A 30 -7.58 -6.67 -3.14
C PHE A 30 -6.72 -7.28 -4.27
N GLU A 31 -5.46 -6.88 -4.40
CA GLU A 31 -4.59 -7.38 -5.46
C GLU A 31 -3.90 -8.72 -5.11
N LYS A 32 -3.81 -9.06 -3.81
CA LYS A 32 -3.10 -10.27 -3.36
C LYS A 32 -4.06 -11.46 -3.17
N TRP A 33 -3.91 -12.46 -4.02
CA TRP A 33 -4.66 -13.72 -4.00
C TRP A 33 -3.70 -14.92 -3.97
N ASN A 34 -3.99 -15.88 -3.09
CA ASN A 34 -3.27 -17.16 -2.98
C ASN A 34 -4.12 -18.26 -3.62
N GLY A 35 -4.01 -18.40 -4.94
CA GLY A 35 -4.97 -19.19 -5.72
C GLY A 35 -6.36 -18.57 -5.63
N ASN A 36 -7.37 -19.36 -5.25
CA ASN A 36 -8.75 -18.86 -5.09
C ASN A 36 -9.01 -18.12 -3.77
N ASN A 37 -8.01 -18.00 -2.89
CA ASN A 37 -8.17 -17.41 -1.57
C ASN A 37 -7.64 -15.98 -1.52
N LEU A 38 -8.46 -15.04 -1.06
CA LEU A 38 -8.05 -13.65 -0.85
C LEU A 38 -7.10 -13.54 0.37
N ALA A 39 -5.93 -12.92 0.20
CA ALA A 39 -4.95 -12.79 1.27
C ALA A 39 -5.38 -11.77 2.33
N ALA A 40 -5.05 -12.02 3.60
CA ALA A 40 -5.32 -11.17 4.78
C ALA A 40 -6.81 -10.89 5.12
N TRP A 41 -7.74 -11.35 4.27
CA TRP A 41 -9.18 -11.23 4.47
C TRP A 41 -9.82 -12.60 4.53
N GLY A 42 -11.06 -12.66 5.00
CA GLY A 42 -11.93 -13.79 4.70
C GLY A 42 -11.63 -15.07 5.48
N ALA A 43 -10.88 -14.99 6.59
CA ALA A 43 -10.65 -16.12 7.47
C ALA A 43 -12.00 -16.77 7.85
N LYS A 44 -12.14 -18.08 7.60
CA LYS A 44 -13.32 -18.88 7.97
C LYS A 44 -13.09 -19.48 9.36
N GLY A 45 -14.04 -19.26 10.27
CA GLY A 45 -13.99 -19.74 11.65
C GLY A 45 -14.58 -21.14 11.86
N SER A 46 -14.31 -21.70 13.03
CA SER A 46 -14.99 -22.89 13.56
C SER A 46 -16.08 -22.46 14.57
N LYS A 47 -16.83 -23.43 15.13
CA LYS A 47 -17.74 -23.15 16.25
C LYS A 47 -16.99 -22.62 17.49
N GLU A 48 -15.74 -23.03 17.67
CA GLU A 48 -14.89 -22.73 18.82
C GLU A 48 -14.05 -21.46 18.62
N ALA A 49 -13.80 -21.08 17.36
CA ALA A 49 -13.10 -19.85 16.98
C ALA A 49 -13.87 -19.13 15.86
N PRO A 50 -15.02 -18.50 16.18
CA PRO A 50 -15.88 -17.88 15.19
C PRO A 50 -15.24 -16.63 14.57
N THR A 51 -15.45 -16.46 13.27
CA THR A 51 -14.99 -15.29 12.50
C THR A 51 -16.17 -14.43 12.07
N ALA A 52 -15.94 -13.15 11.78
CA ALA A 52 -16.98 -12.30 11.23
C ALA A 52 -17.32 -12.62 9.76
N THR A 53 -16.39 -13.26 9.02
CA THR A 53 -16.63 -13.73 7.65
C THR A 53 -17.60 -14.92 7.64
N ASN A 54 -18.63 -14.85 6.80
CA ASN A 54 -19.63 -15.92 6.66
C ASN A 54 -19.99 -16.23 5.20
N VAL A 55 -19.08 -15.93 4.28
CA VAL A 55 -19.33 -15.97 2.84
C VAL A 55 -18.12 -16.51 2.10
N GLU A 56 -18.36 -17.01 0.89
CA GLU A 56 -17.30 -17.27 -0.06
C GLU A 56 -17.01 -16.02 -0.87
N VAL A 57 -15.72 -15.77 -1.06
CA VAL A 57 -15.23 -14.63 -1.80
C VAL A 57 -14.56 -15.15 -3.06
N LYS A 58 -14.86 -14.53 -4.20
CA LYS A 58 -14.23 -14.85 -5.48
C LYS A 58 -13.44 -13.67 -5.97
N GLN A 59 -12.38 -13.95 -6.72
CA GLN A 59 -11.67 -12.90 -7.44
C GLN A 59 -12.57 -12.33 -8.53
N ALA A 60 -12.56 -11.01 -8.68
CA ALA A 60 -13.30 -10.28 -9.70
C ALA A 60 -12.42 -9.16 -10.27
N THR A 61 -12.95 -8.42 -11.26
CA THR A 61 -12.31 -7.20 -11.75
C THR A 61 -12.60 -6.04 -10.79
N GLY A 62 -11.55 -5.39 -10.33
CA GLY A 62 -11.61 -4.19 -9.48
C GLY A 62 -11.88 -2.91 -10.28
N ARG A 63 -11.78 -1.78 -9.59
CA ARG A 63 -11.63 -0.44 -10.19
C ARG A 63 -10.23 -0.30 -10.78
N THR A 64 -9.26 -0.85 -10.08
CA THR A 64 -7.91 -1.11 -10.55
C THR A 64 -7.67 -2.61 -10.40
N GLY A 65 -7.00 -3.23 -11.38
CA GLY A 65 -6.62 -4.65 -11.32
C GLY A 65 -7.70 -5.61 -10.81
N HIS A 66 -7.39 -6.31 -9.72
CA HIS A 66 -8.25 -7.30 -9.09
C HIS A 66 -9.12 -6.70 -7.99
N GLY A 67 -10.35 -7.19 -7.88
CA GLY A 67 -11.26 -6.90 -6.78
C GLY A 67 -11.82 -8.18 -6.19
N ALA A 68 -12.68 -8.04 -5.19
CA ALA A 68 -13.36 -9.16 -4.54
C ALA A 68 -14.86 -9.16 -4.85
N GLU A 69 -15.42 -10.30 -5.25
CA GLU A 69 -16.85 -10.55 -5.27
C GLU A 69 -17.28 -11.15 -3.92
N ILE A 70 -18.10 -10.42 -3.18
CA ILE A 70 -18.79 -10.90 -1.98
C ILE A 70 -20.11 -11.51 -2.44
N THR A 71 -20.09 -12.83 -2.62
CA THR A 71 -21.19 -13.58 -3.22
C THR A 71 -22.45 -13.51 -2.36
N GLU A 72 -23.62 -13.47 -3.00
CA GLU A 72 -24.87 -13.67 -2.28
C GLU A 72 -24.99 -15.11 -1.75
N VAL A 73 -25.72 -15.27 -0.65
CA VAL A 73 -26.09 -16.59 -0.14
C VAL A 73 -27.61 -16.65 0.00
N SER A 74 -28.21 -17.66 -0.63
CA SER A 74 -29.63 -17.95 -0.52
C SER A 74 -29.87 -19.40 -0.11
N ASN A 75 -30.91 -19.63 0.68
CA ASN A 75 -31.41 -20.96 1.00
C ASN A 75 -32.92 -20.98 0.80
N LYS A 76 -33.41 -21.80 -0.13
CA LYS A 76 -34.83 -21.89 -0.51
C LYS A 76 -35.46 -20.52 -0.77
N GLY A 77 -34.75 -19.68 -1.54
CA GLY A 77 -35.20 -18.33 -1.92
C GLY A 77 -35.09 -17.26 -0.82
N LYS A 78 -34.58 -17.60 0.38
CA LYS A 78 -34.31 -16.63 1.44
C LYS A 78 -32.85 -16.22 1.42
N PHE A 79 -32.60 -14.93 1.26
CA PHE A 79 -31.25 -14.37 1.24
C PHE A 79 -30.77 -13.99 2.63
N SER A 80 -29.47 -14.18 2.85
CA SER A 80 -28.77 -13.83 4.09
C SER A 80 -27.91 -12.58 3.92
N ASN A 81 -27.65 -11.90 5.04
CA ASN A 81 -26.59 -10.90 5.09
C ASN A 81 -25.25 -11.61 5.10
N VAL A 82 -24.35 -11.18 4.24
CA VAL A 82 -23.05 -11.82 4.07
C VAL A 82 -21.92 -10.80 4.19
N ARG A 83 -20.83 -11.24 4.80
CA ARG A 83 -19.77 -10.39 5.33
C ARG A 83 -18.43 -10.97 4.95
N LEU A 84 -17.58 -10.10 4.39
CA LEU A 84 -16.14 -10.28 4.32
C LEU A 84 -15.51 -9.46 5.44
N SER A 85 -14.52 -10.00 6.12
CA SER A 85 -13.88 -9.29 7.23
C SER A 85 -12.38 -9.49 7.33
N GLN A 86 -11.72 -8.55 8.01
CA GLN A 86 -10.33 -8.60 8.40
C GLN A 86 -10.21 -8.31 9.91
N LYS A 87 -9.47 -9.16 10.63
CA LYS A 87 -9.19 -9.00 12.06
C LYS A 87 -8.02 -8.04 12.23
N LEU A 88 -8.21 -7.02 13.05
CA LEU A 88 -7.23 -6.02 13.43
C LEU A 88 -7.21 -5.84 14.94
N SER A 89 -6.14 -5.23 15.40
CA SER A 89 -5.89 -4.91 16.79
C SER A 89 -5.76 -3.39 16.84
N LEU A 90 -6.77 -2.68 17.35
CA LEU A 90 -6.92 -1.23 17.21
C LEU A 90 -6.97 -0.52 18.55
N LYS A 91 -6.34 0.66 18.64
CA LYS A 91 -6.39 1.52 19.83
C LYS A 91 -7.76 2.21 19.94
N LYS A 92 -8.06 2.75 21.12
CA LYS A 92 -9.12 3.76 21.28
C LYS A 92 -8.92 4.88 20.24
N GLY A 93 -9.98 5.30 19.56
CA GLY A 93 -9.91 6.39 18.60
C GLY A 93 -11.07 6.40 17.62
N ASP A 94 -11.04 7.39 16.73
CA ASP A 94 -11.98 7.65 15.66
C ASP A 94 -11.43 7.11 14.35
N TYR A 95 -12.25 6.36 13.65
CA TYR A 95 -11.90 5.62 12.47
C TYR A 95 -12.86 5.93 11.32
N THR A 96 -12.33 5.95 10.11
CA THR A 96 -13.09 6.04 8.86
C THR A 96 -12.78 4.82 8.01
N LEU A 97 -13.77 3.96 7.82
CA LEU A 97 -13.75 2.89 6.83
C LEU A 97 -14.35 3.42 5.53
N THR A 98 -13.62 3.32 4.43
CA THR A 98 -14.13 3.45 3.07
C THR A 98 -13.85 2.20 2.26
N PHE A 99 -14.65 1.96 1.24
CA PHE A 99 -14.36 1.02 0.17
C PHE A 99 -15.25 1.35 -1.02
N TRP A 100 -14.82 1.00 -2.22
CA TRP A 100 -15.65 1.14 -3.39
C TRP A 100 -16.42 -0.14 -3.67
N ALA A 101 -17.68 0.00 -4.06
CA ALA A 101 -18.55 -1.14 -4.34
C ALA A 101 -19.41 -0.94 -5.59
N LYS A 102 -19.71 -2.06 -6.25
CA LYS A 102 -20.65 -2.15 -7.38
C LYS A 102 -21.55 -3.36 -7.18
N GLY A 103 -22.82 -3.27 -7.56
CA GLY A 103 -23.77 -4.38 -7.46
C GLY A 103 -23.67 -5.33 -8.66
N ALA A 104 -24.05 -6.59 -8.51
CA ALA A 104 -24.40 -7.44 -9.65
C ALA A 104 -25.74 -7.03 -10.29
N VAL A 105 -26.58 -6.35 -9.52
CA VAL A 105 -27.87 -5.78 -9.94
C VAL A 105 -28.01 -4.37 -9.40
N ASN A 106 -28.81 -3.54 -10.08
CA ASN A 106 -29.10 -2.18 -9.63
C ASN A 106 -29.92 -2.20 -8.33
N GLY A 107 -29.62 -1.27 -7.42
CA GLY A 107 -30.32 -1.16 -6.14
C GLY A 107 -29.88 -2.20 -5.10
N LYS A 108 -28.79 -2.94 -5.39
CA LYS A 108 -28.14 -3.77 -4.38
C LYS A 108 -27.54 -2.89 -3.28
N HIS A 109 -27.50 -3.35 -2.03
CA HIS A 109 -26.99 -2.55 -0.92
C HIS A 109 -25.71 -3.13 -0.31
N ALA A 110 -24.74 -2.24 -0.07
CA ALA A 110 -23.55 -2.53 0.72
C ALA A 110 -23.50 -1.66 1.98
N LEU A 111 -22.82 -2.19 3.00
CA LEU A 111 -22.58 -1.52 4.28
C LEU A 111 -21.13 -1.75 4.73
N GLY A 112 -20.51 -0.71 5.27
CA GLY A 112 -19.32 -0.87 6.10
C GLY A 112 -19.73 -1.25 7.52
N GLY A 113 -18.85 -1.92 8.25
CA GLY A 113 -19.13 -2.25 9.64
C GLY A 113 -17.90 -2.68 10.42
N TYR A 114 -18.12 -2.91 11.72
CA TYR A 114 -17.15 -3.55 12.58
C TYR A 114 -17.83 -4.35 13.69
N VAL A 115 -17.09 -5.26 14.30
CA VAL A 115 -17.46 -5.87 15.59
C VAL A 115 -16.20 -6.05 16.42
N CYS A 116 -16.28 -5.67 17.70
CA CYS A 116 -15.19 -5.92 18.64
C CYS A 116 -15.34 -7.33 19.23
N GLU A 117 -14.22 -8.02 19.44
CA GLU A 117 -14.21 -9.22 20.27
C GLU A 117 -14.48 -8.84 21.73
N ASP A 118 -15.26 -9.68 22.39
CA ASP A 118 -15.57 -9.61 23.81
C ASP A 118 -15.14 -10.95 24.41
N ASP A 119 -14.12 -10.91 25.27
CA ASP A 119 -13.43 -12.08 25.81
C ASP A 119 -12.96 -13.08 24.73
N GLY A 120 -12.36 -12.55 23.66
CA GLY A 120 -11.84 -13.34 22.53
C GLY A 120 -12.90 -13.89 21.58
N ALA A 121 -14.18 -13.57 21.77
CA ALA A 121 -15.29 -14.06 20.95
C ALA A 121 -16.12 -12.93 20.32
N ILE A 122 -16.79 -13.24 19.21
CA ILE A 122 -17.70 -12.29 18.54
C ILE A 122 -19.14 -12.56 19.01
N LYS A 123 -19.79 -11.53 19.56
CA LYS A 123 -21.22 -11.59 19.92
C LYS A 123 -22.10 -11.07 18.79
N THR A 124 -23.15 -11.81 18.44
CA THR A 124 -24.05 -11.49 17.31
C THR A 124 -24.82 -10.18 17.49
N SER A 125 -25.01 -9.73 18.74
CA SER A 125 -25.61 -8.45 19.09
C SER A 125 -24.69 -7.24 18.89
N ASN A 126 -23.38 -7.44 18.72
CA ASN A 126 -22.38 -6.36 18.82
C ASN A 126 -21.92 -5.82 17.46
N TYR A 127 -22.56 -6.24 16.37
CA TYR A 127 -22.21 -5.75 15.05
C TYR A 127 -22.71 -4.32 14.84
N ASN A 128 -21.79 -3.44 14.45
CA ASN A 128 -22.06 -2.05 14.12
C ASN A 128 -21.91 -1.86 12.62
N TYR A 129 -22.87 -1.16 12.00
CA TYR A 129 -22.88 -0.94 10.55
C TYR A 129 -23.18 0.52 10.22
N SER A 130 -22.69 0.93 9.05
CA SER A 130 -23.11 2.17 8.40
C SER A 130 -24.58 2.13 8.00
N ALA A 131 -25.08 3.27 7.52
CA ALA A 131 -26.30 3.26 6.71
C ALA A 131 -26.09 2.44 5.42
N LYS A 132 -27.21 1.98 4.83
CA LYS A 132 -27.18 1.25 3.55
C LYS A 132 -26.77 2.18 2.42
N THR A 133 -25.83 1.73 1.60
CA THR A 133 -25.46 2.40 0.35
C THR A 133 -26.02 1.61 -0.82
N ALA A 134 -26.91 2.22 -1.61
CA ALA A 134 -27.43 1.61 -2.83
C ALA A 134 -26.38 1.66 -3.94
N LEU A 135 -26.24 0.56 -4.67
CA LEU A 135 -25.20 0.35 -5.67
C LEU A 135 -25.80 0.26 -7.07
N SER A 136 -25.07 0.80 -8.03
CA SER A 136 -25.27 0.58 -9.45
C SER A 136 -24.58 -0.72 -9.88
N LYS A 137 -25.09 -1.38 -10.93
CA LYS A 137 -24.39 -2.47 -11.62
C LYS A 137 -23.32 -1.98 -12.60
N ASP A 138 -23.45 -0.72 -13.03
CA ASP A 138 -22.67 -0.12 -14.11
C ASP A 138 -21.59 0.85 -13.57
N SER A 139 -21.65 1.23 -12.30
CA SER A 139 -20.74 2.23 -11.72
C SER A 139 -20.38 1.94 -10.28
N TRP A 140 -19.11 2.17 -9.95
CA TRP A 140 -18.58 2.04 -8.59
C TRP A 140 -19.05 3.20 -7.72
N THR A 141 -19.47 2.88 -6.50
CA THR A 141 -19.95 3.82 -5.49
C THR A 141 -19.13 3.65 -4.22
N GLU A 142 -18.63 4.76 -3.65
CA GLU A 142 -17.91 4.70 -2.37
C GLU A 142 -18.90 4.45 -1.23
N VAL A 143 -18.61 3.45 -0.40
CA VAL A 143 -19.26 3.19 0.88
C VAL A 143 -18.36 3.74 1.97
N LYS A 144 -18.94 4.51 2.90
CA LYS A 144 -18.20 5.17 3.98
C LYS A 144 -18.85 4.93 5.34
N TYR A 145 -18.03 4.64 6.34
CA TYR A 145 -18.45 4.50 7.72
C TYR A 145 -17.46 5.16 8.69
N ASN A 146 -17.94 6.12 9.47
CA ASN A 146 -17.18 6.71 10.56
C ASN A 146 -17.63 6.06 11.88
N PHE A 147 -16.69 5.63 12.71
CA PHE A 147 -16.98 5.04 14.02
C PHE A 147 -15.87 5.36 15.03
N SER A 148 -16.19 5.19 16.31
CA SER A 148 -15.25 5.44 17.41
C SER A 148 -15.14 4.22 18.31
N LEU A 149 -13.92 3.81 18.62
CA LEU A 149 -13.62 2.81 19.64
C LEU A 149 -13.41 3.52 20.98
N GLN A 150 -14.05 3.00 22.03
CA GLN A 150 -13.99 3.58 23.38
C GLN A 150 -12.80 3.07 24.20
N GLY A 151 -12.16 1.99 23.75
CA GLY A 151 -10.96 1.40 24.33
C GLY A 151 -10.19 0.63 23.26
N ASP A 152 -8.99 0.21 23.61
CA ASP A 152 -8.18 -0.69 22.79
C ASP A 152 -8.94 -2.01 22.61
N SER A 153 -9.02 -2.50 21.38
CA SER A 153 -9.92 -3.59 21.02
C SER A 153 -9.34 -4.44 19.90
N THR A 154 -9.64 -5.74 19.95
CA THR A 154 -9.53 -6.60 18.78
C THR A 154 -10.81 -6.47 17.97
N VAL A 155 -10.69 -6.02 16.73
CA VAL A 155 -11.80 -5.59 15.88
C VAL A 155 -11.81 -6.38 14.59
N TRP A 156 -12.98 -6.82 14.16
CA TRP A 156 -13.22 -7.32 12.82
C TRP A 156 -13.85 -6.22 11.99
N VAL A 157 -13.12 -5.66 11.04
CA VAL A 157 -13.64 -4.68 10.06
C VAL A 157 -14.39 -5.44 8.98
N ILE A 158 -15.55 -4.93 8.56
CA ILE A 158 -16.52 -5.67 7.75
C ILE A 158 -16.90 -4.89 6.49
N LEU A 159 -16.88 -5.60 5.37
CA LEU A 159 -17.57 -5.23 4.14
C LEU A 159 -18.78 -6.17 4.01
N ARG A 160 -19.99 -5.60 4.04
CA ARG A 160 -21.23 -6.37 4.04
C ARG A 160 -22.00 -6.20 2.74
N ASN A 161 -22.38 -7.34 2.18
CA ASN A 161 -23.42 -7.47 1.18
C ASN A 161 -24.77 -7.70 1.91
N ASP A 162 -25.70 -6.77 1.74
CA ASP A 162 -27.03 -6.87 2.37
C ASP A 162 -27.87 -8.00 1.73
N LYS A 163 -28.75 -8.62 2.53
CA LYS A 163 -29.63 -9.68 2.02
C LYS A 163 -30.43 -9.22 0.80
N GLY A 164 -30.56 -10.11 -0.18
CA GLY A 164 -31.32 -9.92 -1.42
C GLY A 164 -30.56 -10.48 -2.61
N ALA A 165 -31.22 -10.55 -3.76
CA ALA A 165 -30.61 -11.02 -4.99
C ALA A 165 -29.42 -10.15 -5.43
N GLY A 166 -28.36 -10.78 -5.94
CA GLY A 166 -27.12 -10.18 -6.44
C GLY A 166 -25.95 -10.13 -5.44
N SER A 167 -24.76 -10.47 -5.93
CA SER A 167 -23.48 -10.19 -5.26
C SER A 167 -23.15 -8.69 -5.22
N ILE A 168 -22.10 -8.33 -4.47
CA ILE A 168 -21.40 -7.05 -4.63
C ILE A 168 -19.94 -7.30 -5.00
N PHE A 169 -19.39 -6.41 -5.79
CA PHE A 169 -17.96 -6.33 -6.10
C PHE A 169 -17.38 -5.19 -5.28
N VAL A 170 -16.22 -5.42 -4.66
CA VAL A 170 -15.55 -4.43 -3.80
C VAL A 170 -14.10 -4.26 -4.21
N ASP A 171 -13.61 -3.04 -4.02
CA ASP A 171 -12.24 -2.65 -4.26
C ASP A 171 -11.83 -1.45 -3.39
N ASP A 172 -10.54 -1.13 -3.32
CA ASP A 172 -10.00 0.09 -2.69
C ASP A 172 -10.50 0.32 -1.25
N ALA A 173 -10.50 -0.71 -0.42
CA ALA A 173 -10.88 -0.62 0.98
C ALA A 173 -9.80 0.08 1.82
N MET A 174 -10.20 1.12 2.54
CA MET A 174 -9.34 1.86 3.45
C MET A 174 -9.94 1.94 4.85
N LEU A 175 -9.10 1.73 5.86
CA LEU A 175 -9.41 2.11 7.23
C LEU A 175 -8.38 3.14 7.68
N THR A 176 -8.84 4.31 8.07
CA THR A 176 -7.96 5.39 8.50
C THR A 176 -8.38 5.90 9.87
N THR A 177 -7.48 6.55 10.61
CA THR A 177 -7.77 7.08 11.96
C THR A 177 -7.10 8.43 12.23
N THR A 178 -7.79 9.32 12.95
CA THR A 178 -7.27 10.66 13.29
C THR A 178 -6.55 10.69 14.64
N ASN A 179 -6.89 9.79 15.55
CA ASN A 179 -6.40 9.76 16.93
C ASN A 179 -6.31 8.33 17.52
N GLY A 180 -6.50 7.28 16.70
CA GLY A 180 -6.31 5.89 17.06
C GLY A 180 -5.00 5.30 16.51
N GLY A 181 -4.98 3.98 16.30
CA GLY A 181 -3.81 3.27 15.76
C GLY A 181 -3.95 1.74 15.87
N SER A 182 -2.88 1.00 15.63
CA SER A 182 -2.80 -0.46 15.88
C SER A 182 -2.29 -0.73 17.31
N VAL A 183 -2.74 -1.81 17.97
CA VAL A 183 -2.24 -2.24 19.32
C VAL A 183 -1.06 -3.21 19.26
N THR A 184 -0.66 -3.66 18.07
CA THR A 184 0.62 -4.37 17.92
C THR A 184 1.76 -3.37 18.14
N PRO A 185 2.69 -3.60 19.08
CA PRO A 185 3.88 -2.78 19.18
C PRO A 185 4.72 -2.98 17.92
N ASP A 186 5.03 -1.89 17.25
CA ASP A 186 6.27 -1.80 16.48
C ASP A 186 7.43 -1.98 17.50
N PRO A 187 8.46 -2.81 17.26
CA PRO A 187 9.63 -2.83 18.13
C PRO A 187 10.16 -1.41 18.31
N THR A 188 10.21 -0.94 19.55
CA THR A 188 10.65 0.40 19.92
C THR A 188 12.03 0.73 19.32
N PRO A 189 12.20 1.91 18.68
CA PRO A 189 13.47 2.62 18.71
C PRO A 189 13.40 3.72 19.79
N ASP A 190 14.55 3.88 20.45
CA ASP A 190 14.99 4.90 21.41
C ASP A 190 14.61 6.36 21.01
N PRO A 191 14.64 7.35 21.92
CA PRO A 191 14.08 8.67 21.68
C PRO A 191 14.90 9.44 20.64
N THR A 192 14.28 9.90 19.56
CA THR A 192 14.82 10.98 18.71
C THR A 192 13.67 11.67 17.94
N PRO A 193 13.91 12.90 17.44
CA PRO A 193 13.05 14.07 17.60
C PRO A 193 11.89 14.08 16.59
N THR A 194 10.99 15.05 16.78
CA THR A 194 9.90 15.49 15.90
C THR A 194 9.99 15.00 14.45
N PRO A 195 8.96 14.30 13.92
CA PRO A 195 9.01 13.68 12.60
C PRO A 195 9.08 14.73 11.49
N THR A 196 10.16 14.69 10.73
CA THR A 196 10.26 15.24 9.38
C THR A 196 9.38 14.39 8.44
N PRO A 197 8.63 14.98 7.49
CA PRO A 197 7.65 14.26 6.69
C PRO A 197 8.32 13.17 5.83
N THR A 198 7.88 11.92 5.97
CA THR A 198 8.23 10.82 5.06
C THR A 198 7.32 10.91 3.84
N GLY A 199 7.92 11.05 2.65
CA GLY A 199 7.19 11.23 1.38
C GLY A 199 6.36 10.02 0.92
N ASP A 200 5.56 10.24 -0.12
CA ASP A 200 4.70 9.25 -0.77
C ASP A 200 5.49 8.11 -1.45
N GLU A 201 4.85 6.98 -1.72
CA GLU A 201 5.49 5.81 -2.35
C GLU A 201 5.69 6.00 -3.86
N ILE A 202 6.94 5.88 -4.32
CA ILE A 202 7.34 6.05 -5.73
C ILE A 202 7.39 4.70 -6.45
N TYR A 203 7.91 3.68 -5.77
CA TYR A 203 7.98 2.32 -6.30
C TYR A 203 8.06 1.33 -5.14
N SER A 204 7.37 0.21 -5.24
CA SER A 204 7.54 -0.91 -4.34
C SER A 204 7.46 -2.24 -5.07
N LYS A 205 8.18 -3.24 -4.54
CA LYS A 205 8.12 -4.62 -4.98
C LYS A 205 8.34 -5.54 -3.78
N ALA A 206 7.39 -6.44 -3.54
CA ALA A 206 7.50 -7.39 -2.43
C ALA A 206 8.62 -8.41 -2.66
N LEU A 207 8.83 -8.82 -3.92
CA LEU A 207 9.80 -9.83 -4.37
C LEU A 207 9.50 -11.27 -3.89
N THR A 208 8.59 -11.44 -2.92
CA THR A 208 8.05 -12.74 -2.51
C THR A 208 6.93 -13.23 -3.41
N ASP A 209 6.32 -12.36 -4.21
CA ASP A 209 5.26 -12.71 -5.17
C ASP A 209 5.84 -13.16 -6.51
N ASN A 210 6.72 -12.36 -7.10
CA ASN A 210 7.41 -12.59 -8.36
C ASN A 210 8.59 -11.62 -8.51
N ALA A 211 9.40 -11.85 -9.54
CA ALA A 211 10.50 -10.96 -9.93
C ALA A 211 10.15 -10.13 -11.17
N ASP A 212 8.87 -9.90 -11.48
CA ASP A 212 8.47 -9.25 -12.73
C ASP A 212 9.03 -7.83 -12.81
N GLY A 213 9.60 -7.50 -13.97
CA GLY A 213 10.30 -6.24 -14.22
C GLY A 213 11.73 -6.21 -13.68
N TRP A 214 12.13 -7.17 -12.84
CA TRP A 214 13.52 -7.33 -12.41
C TRP A 214 14.28 -8.24 -13.37
N THR A 215 15.52 -7.87 -13.66
CA THR A 215 16.44 -8.69 -14.48
C THR A 215 17.41 -9.43 -13.55
N LEU A 216 17.43 -10.75 -13.62
CA LEU A 216 18.36 -11.59 -12.85
C LEU A 216 19.55 -11.97 -13.73
N GLU A 217 20.62 -11.17 -13.66
CA GLU A 217 21.87 -11.42 -14.37
C GLU A 217 22.74 -12.38 -13.56
N GLN A 218 22.78 -13.64 -13.99
CA GLN A 218 23.44 -14.72 -13.26
C GLN A 218 24.98 -14.70 -13.33
N GLY A 219 25.56 -13.79 -14.11
CA GLY A 219 26.99 -13.75 -14.39
C GLY A 219 27.50 -15.00 -15.12
N THR A 220 28.79 -15.29 -14.94
CA THR A 220 29.38 -16.54 -15.44
C THR A 220 29.13 -17.67 -14.44
N LEU A 221 28.42 -18.71 -14.89
CA LEU A 221 28.07 -19.86 -14.07
C LEU A 221 29.08 -21.01 -14.25
N PRO A 222 29.84 -21.40 -13.20
CA PRO A 222 30.68 -22.59 -13.26
C PRO A 222 29.87 -23.87 -13.41
N LYS A 223 30.50 -24.93 -13.92
CA LYS A 223 29.86 -26.25 -14.03
C LYS A 223 29.36 -26.73 -12.65
N GLY A 224 28.04 -26.93 -12.54
CA GLY A 224 27.37 -27.36 -11.30
C GLY A 224 26.54 -26.28 -10.61
N LEU A 225 26.66 -25.01 -11.02
CA LEU A 225 25.81 -23.91 -10.59
C LEU A 225 24.83 -23.52 -11.71
N SER A 226 23.53 -23.60 -11.46
CA SER A 226 22.50 -23.30 -12.47
C SER A 226 21.99 -21.86 -12.42
N HIS A 227 22.05 -21.23 -11.25
CA HIS A 227 21.74 -19.83 -11.02
C HIS A 227 22.41 -19.40 -9.71
N VAL A 228 22.60 -18.10 -9.56
CA VAL A 228 22.94 -17.45 -8.29
C VAL A 228 21.68 -16.84 -7.69
N TRP A 229 20.97 -16.00 -8.45
CA TRP A 229 19.72 -15.36 -8.05
C TRP A 229 18.50 -16.16 -8.50
N ALA A 230 17.55 -16.38 -7.60
CA ALA A 230 16.23 -16.88 -7.92
C ALA A 230 15.16 -16.21 -7.05
N GLN A 231 13.94 -16.16 -7.56
CA GLN A 231 12.79 -15.74 -6.77
C GLN A 231 12.25 -16.92 -5.95
N ASP A 232 11.92 -16.66 -4.70
CA ASP A 232 11.33 -17.61 -3.78
C ASP A 232 10.12 -16.98 -3.07
N ALA A 233 9.02 -17.74 -3.00
CA ALA A 233 7.75 -17.24 -2.47
C ALA A 233 7.81 -16.82 -0.99
N LYS A 234 8.77 -17.37 -0.23
CA LYS A 234 8.95 -17.10 1.20
C LYS A 234 10.12 -16.17 1.46
N TYR A 235 11.20 -16.29 0.67
CA TYR A 235 12.47 -15.62 0.93
C TYR A 235 12.73 -14.40 0.03
N GLY A 236 11.83 -14.10 -0.93
CA GLY A 236 12.01 -12.98 -1.85
C GLY A 236 13.01 -13.31 -2.96
N LEU A 237 13.84 -12.35 -3.35
CA LEU A 237 15.01 -12.65 -4.18
C LEU A 237 16.10 -13.26 -3.32
N LYS A 238 16.50 -14.48 -3.65
CA LYS A 238 17.52 -15.24 -2.95
C LYS A 238 18.74 -15.47 -3.83
N ALA A 239 19.91 -15.06 -3.34
CA ALA A 239 21.20 -15.33 -3.94
C ALA A 239 21.95 -16.43 -3.17
N SER A 240 22.49 -17.42 -3.87
CA SER A 240 23.43 -18.38 -3.29
C SER A 240 24.30 -19.05 -4.36
N ALA A 241 25.60 -19.12 -4.12
CA ALA A 241 26.54 -19.93 -4.89
C ALA A 241 26.98 -21.19 -4.13
N PHE A 242 26.16 -21.67 -3.20
CA PHE A 242 26.39 -22.90 -2.44
C PHE A 242 25.44 -24.01 -2.90
N VAL A 243 25.98 -25.11 -3.44
CA VAL A 243 25.19 -26.24 -3.95
C VAL A 243 25.76 -27.55 -3.44
N LYS A 244 24.97 -28.32 -2.68
CA LYS A 244 25.33 -29.67 -2.18
C LYS A 244 26.74 -29.73 -1.57
N SER A 245 27.04 -28.80 -0.65
CA SER A 245 28.34 -28.66 0.02
C SER A 245 29.48 -28.08 -0.82
N ASN A 246 29.27 -27.77 -2.11
CA ASN A 246 30.23 -27.06 -2.94
C ASN A 246 29.99 -25.54 -2.87
N LYS A 247 31.08 -24.78 -2.83
CA LYS A 247 31.10 -23.32 -2.87
C LYS A 247 31.68 -22.86 -4.20
N TYR A 248 30.97 -21.99 -4.90
CA TYR A 248 31.41 -21.46 -6.19
C TYR A 248 31.76 -19.98 -6.06
N ALA A 249 32.82 -19.57 -6.76
CA ALA A 249 33.06 -18.16 -7.02
C ALA A 249 32.02 -17.67 -8.03
N ALA A 250 31.31 -16.60 -7.69
CA ALA A 250 30.27 -16.04 -8.52
C ALA A 250 30.15 -14.53 -8.30
N GLU A 251 29.80 -13.83 -9.37
CA GLU A 251 29.33 -12.45 -9.32
C GLU A 251 28.01 -12.42 -10.09
N ALA A 252 26.93 -11.98 -9.46
CA ALA A 252 25.61 -11.93 -10.08
C ALA A 252 24.78 -10.77 -9.55
N TRP A 253 23.85 -10.29 -10.37
CA TRP A 253 23.09 -9.08 -10.12
C TRP A 253 21.58 -9.33 -10.25
N ALA A 254 20.80 -8.76 -9.33
CA ALA A 254 19.36 -8.58 -9.51
C ALA A 254 19.07 -7.09 -9.70
N ILE A 255 18.58 -6.73 -10.89
CA ILE A 255 18.47 -5.34 -11.35
C ILE A 255 16.99 -4.95 -11.45
N SER A 256 16.62 -3.83 -10.84
CA SER A 256 15.26 -3.28 -10.86
C SER A 256 14.88 -2.78 -12.26
N PRO A 257 13.58 -2.56 -12.55
CA PRO A 257 13.18 -1.73 -13.69
C PRO A 257 13.72 -0.29 -13.54
N GLU A 258 13.61 0.51 -14.60
CA GLU A 258 13.85 1.95 -14.52
C GLU A 258 12.77 2.62 -13.65
N ILE A 259 13.22 3.40 -12.66
CA ILE A 259 12.37 4.11 -11.71
C ILE A 259 12.71 5.60 -11.80
N THR A 260 11.70 6.43 -12.03
CA THR A 260 11.87 7.89 -12.04
C THR A 260 11.72 8.43 -10.63
N LEU A 261 12.80 8.99 -10.12
CA LEU A 261 12.87 9.60 -8.79
C LEU A 261 12.37 11.04 -8.83
N THR A 262 11.79 11.50 -7.72
CA THR A 262 11.27 12.86 -7.58
C THR A 262 12.19 13.66 -6.65
N LYS A 263 11.68 14.33 -5.60
CA LYS A 263 12.48 15.00 -4.57
C LYS A 263 12.43 14.19 -3.26
N ASN A 264 13.45 14.34 -2.41
CA ASN A 264 13.51 13.72 -1.08
C ASN A 264 13.32 12.18 -1.10
N ASN A 265 13.91 11.52 -2.10
CA ASN A 265 13.74 10.09 -2.28
C ASN A 265 14.51 9.32 -1.20
N LYS A 266 13.89 8.28 -0.65
CA LYS A 266 14.47 7.34 0.32
C LYS A 266 14.23 5.92 -0.17
N LEU A 267 15.27 5.10 -0.16
CA LEU A 267 15.17 3.68 -0.48
C LEU A 267 15.34 2.84 0.77
N ALA A 268 14.54 1.78 0.89
CA ALA A 268 14.67 0.77 1.92
C ALA A 268 14.28 -0.61 1.38
N PHE A 269 14.83 -1.66 1.98
CA PHE A 269 14.44 -3.05 1.73
C PHE A 269 14.70 -3.89 2.98
N ASP A 270 14.08 -5.07 3.06
CA ASP A 270 14.36 -6.03 4.12
C ASP A 270 15.28 -7.12 3.58
N HIS A 271 16.27 -7.52 4.38
CA HIS A 271 17.16 -8.60 4.00
C HIS A 271 17.61 -9.48 5.17
N ALA A 272 17.95 -10.73 4.83
CA ALA A 272 18.61 -11.68 5.72
C ALA A 272 19.81 -12.28 5.00
N ALA A 273 20.97 -12.35 5.66
CA ALA A 273 22.15 -12.98 5.10
C ALA A 273 22.85 -13.86 6.15
N ARG A 274 23.43 -14.97 5.71
CA ARG A 274 24.27 -15.85 6.55
C ARG A 274 25.43 -16.44 5.78
N TYR A 275 26.41 -16.92 6.54
CA TYR A 275 27.62 -17.59 6.06
C TYR A 275 28.53 -16.70 5.20
N PHE A 276 28.37 -15.37 5.33
CA PHE A 276 29.31 -14.39 4.80
C PHE A 276 30.51 -14.26 5.72
N LYS A 277 31.62 -13.83 5.13
CA LYS A 277 32.81 -13.39 5.87
C LYS A 277 32.76 -11.88 6.10
N LYS A 278 32.42 -11.12 5.07
CA LYS A 278 32.29 -9.65 5.13
C LYS A 278 31.13 -9.18 4.26
N VAL A 279 29.99 -8.97 4.91
CA VAL A 279 28.70 -8.78 4.25
C VAL A 279 28.68 -7.56 3.32
N GLU A 280 29.40 -6.49 3.69
CA GLU A 280 29.53 -5.25 2.94
C GLU A 280 30.38 -5.36 1.66
N GLU A 281 31.13 -6.45 1.49
CA GLU A 281 31.86 -6.77 0.27
C GLU A 281 31.12 -7.81 -0.59
N GLU A 282 30.33 -8.69 0.05
CA GLU A 282 29.64 -9.80 -0.61
C GLU A 282 28.22 -9.43 -1.06
N HIS A 283 27.54 -8.50 -0.37
CA HIS A 283 26.14 -8.13 -0.59
C HIS A 283 26.01 -6.62 -0.65
N THR A 284 26.00 -6.07 -1.87
CA THR A 284 26.05 -4.61 -2.09
C THR A 284 24.87 -4.11 -2.90
N LEU A 285 24.46 -2.88 -2.64
CA LEU A 285 23.47 -2.16 -3.45
C LEU A 285 24.18 -1.15 -4.34
N TRP A 286 23.71 -1.05 -5.58
CA TRP A 286 24.23 -0.13 -6.57
C TRP A 286 23.10 0.60 -7.27
N VAL A 287 23.40 1.76 -7.83
CA VAL A 287 22.48 2.58 -8.63
C VAL A 287 23.17 3.04 -9.91
N ARG A 288 22.41 3.17 -11.00
CA ARG A 288 22.86 3.81 -12.25
C ARG A 288 21.75 4.66 -12.83
N GLU A 289 22.12 5.70 -13.57
CA GLU A 289 21.17 6.52 -14.33
C GLU A 289 20.76 5.80 -15.63
N GLY A 290 19.45 5.61 -15.82
CA GLY A 290 18.88 4.84 -16.93
C GLY A 290 19.44 3.41 -17.04
N LYS A 291 19.39 2.83 -18.25
CA LYS A 291 19.90 1.46 -18.52
C LYS A 291 21.40 1.38 -18.81
N THR A 292 22.04 2.49 -19.19
CA THR A 292 23.42 2.51 -19.69
C THR A 292 24.37 3.34 -18.85
N GLY A 293 23.88 3.99 -17.79
CA GLY A 293 24.72 4.72 -16.85
C GLY A 293 25.74 3.83 -16.14
N ALA A 294 26.80 4.45 -15.64
CA ALA A 294 27.79 3.78 -14.81
C ALA A 294 27.21 3.41 -13.44
N TRP A 295 27.51 2.21 -12.96
CA TRP A 295 27.10 1.76 -11.63
C TRP A 295 27.89 2.50 -10.55
N GLN A 296 27.17 3.02 -9.55
CA GLN A 296 27.72 3.63 -8.35
C GLN A 296 27.20 2.88 -7.13
N GLN A 297 28.10 2.53 -6.21
CA GLN A 297 27.72 1.78 -5.02
C GLN A 297 26.99 2.70 -4.03
N LEU A 298 25.88 2.22 -3.49
CA LEU A 298 25.18 2.84 -2.37
C LEU A 298 25.59 2.16 -1.07
N THR A 299 25.67 2.94 0.01
CA THR A 299 25.88 2.41 1.35
C THR A 299 24.57 1.82 1.86
N ILE A 300 24.60 0.58 2.33
CA ILE A 300 23.51 -0.05 3.09
C ILE A 300 23.80 0.22 4.59
N PRO A 301 22.96 1.01 5.29
CA PRO A 301 23.20 1.37 6.69
C PRO A 301 23.26 0.19 7.65
N THR A 302 22.36 -0.78 7.47
CA THR A 302 22.17 -1.90 8.39
C THR A 302 22.26 -3.22 7.65
N TYR A 303 23.07 -4.13 8.17
CA TYR A 303 23.23 -5.49 7.64
C TYR A 303 22.80 -6.55 8.66
N SER A 304 22.44 -7.74 8.19
CA SER A 304 22.20 -8.90 9.05
C SER A 304 23.47 -9.27 9.84
N ASP A 305 23.29 -9.79 11.05
CA ASP A 305 24.40 -10.19 11.94
C ASP A 305 25.02 -11.57 11.60
N GLY A 306 24.45 -12.27 10.62
CA GLY A 306 24.88 -13.61 10.18
C GLY A 306 24.54 -14.77 11.12
N LYS A 307 23.95 -14.50 12.30
CA LYS A 307 23.69 -15.50 13.34
C LYS A 307 22.35 -16.20 13.17
N SER A 308 21.38 -15.53 12.55
CA SER A 308 20.03 -16.03 12.33
C SER A 308 19.51 -15.67 10.94
N TRP A 309 18.37 -16.26 10.55
CA TRP A 309 17.64 -15.88 9.33
C TRP A 309 16.60 -14.79 9.60
N ASN A 310 16.78 -14.00 10.66
CA ASN A 310 15.92 -12.89 10.95
C ASN A 310 16.17 -11.77 9.94
N TYR A 311 15.10 -11.27 9.34
CA TYR A 311 15.18 -10.14 8.43
C TYR A 311 15.44 -8.87 9.24
N VAL A 312 16.35 -8.04 8.73
CA VAL A 312 16.57 -6.68 9.19
C VAL A 312 16.19 -5.73 8.06
N SER A 313 15.77 -4.51 8.42
CA SER A 313 15.65 -3.43 7.45
C SER A 313 17.03 -2.91 7.10
N SER A 314 17.27 -2.58 5.83
CA SER A 314 18.49 -1.91 5.37
C SER A 314 18.71 -0.54 6.03
N GLY A 315 17.65 0.05 6.59
CA GLY A 315 17.61 1.47 6.94
C GLY A 315 17.33 2.36 5.72
N GLU A 316 17.28 3.67 5.95
CA GLU A 316 17.06 4.66 4.89
C GLU A 316 18.36 4.89 4.10
N ILE A 317 18.31 4.63 2.80
CA ILE A 317 19.41 4.83 1.87
C ILE A 317 19.17 6.15 1.14
N ASP A 318 20.15 7.07 1.23
CA ASP A 318 20.07 8.39 0.62
C ASP A 318 20.19 8.30 -0.91
N LEU A 319 19.22 8.89 -1.60
CA LEU A 319 19.15 8.98 -3.06
C LEU A 319 19.20 10.44 -3.55
N SER A 320 19.57 11.39 -2.70
CA SER A 320 19.56 12.83 -2.99
C SER A 320 20.28 13.20 -4.28
N ALA A 321 21.40 12.53 -4.60
CA ALA A 321 22.19 12.73 -5.82
C ALA A 321 21.45 12.36 -7.12
N TYR A 322 20.33 11.65 -7.02
CA TYR A 322 19.54 11.15 -8.15
C TYR A 322 18.13 11.76 -8.21
N ASN A 323 17.84 12.80 -7.40
CA ASN A 323 16.56 13.50 -7.43
C ASN A 323 16.22 13.99 -8.86
N GLY A 324 15.00 13.69 -9.32
CA GLY A 324 14.51 14.05 -10.65
C GLY A 324 15.04 13.17 -11.79
N LYS A 325 15.86 12.15 -11.51
CA LYS A 325 16.45 11.27 -12.52
C LYS A 325 15.71 9.94 -12.62
N THR A 326 15.77 9.32 -13.79
CA THR A 326 15.39 7.93 -13.98
C THR A 326 16.60 7.03 -13.72
N VAL A 327 16.48 6.08 -12.81
CA VAL A 327 17.59 5.21 -12.37
C VAL A 327 17.18 3.74 -12.33
N GLN A 328 18.17 2.85 -12.28
CA GLN A 328 18.00 1.45 -11.89
C GLN A 328 18.82 1.14 -10.65
N PHE A 329 18.34 0.20 -9.85
CA PHE A 329 19.04 -0.34 -8.69
C PHE A 329 19.50 -1.76 -8.97
N GLY A 330 20.67 -2.14 -8.44
CA GLY A 330 21.24 -3.46 -8.59
C GLY A 330 21.68 -4.03 -7.25
N PHE A 331 21.11 -5.18 -6.88
CA PHE A 331 21.64 -6.00 -5.80
C PHE A 331 22.75 -6.88 -6.34
N LYS A 332 24.00 -6.59 -5.95
CA LYS A 332 25.19 -7.33 -6.37
C LYS A 332 25.56 -8.35 -5.30
N TYR A 333 25.63 -9.61 -5.70
CA TYR A 333 26.12 -10.73 -4.90
C TYR A 333 27.50 -11.15 -5.40
N ILE A 334 28.45 -11.31 -4.48
CA ILE A 334 29.80 -11.84 -4.74
C ILE A 334 30.07 -13.00 -3.78
N SER A 335 30.63 -14.09 -4.31
CA SER A 335 31.14 -15.22 -3.54
C SER A 335 32.48 -15.72 -4.07
N THR A 336 33.14 -16.57 -3.28
CA THR A 336 34.39 -17.24 -3.65
C THR A 336 34.27 -18.76 -3.49
N THR A 337 35.29 -19.50 -3.89
CA THR A 337 35.37 -20.95 -3.63
C THR A 337 35.56 -21.29 -2.15
N LYS A 338 35.90 -20.32 -1.30
CA LYS A 338 36.04 -20.49 0.15
C LYS A 338 34.79 -20.08 0.92
N ASP A 339 34.11 -19.06 0.43
CA ASP A 339 33.00 -18.39 1.10
C ASP A 339 31.87 -18.18 0.09
N ALA A 340 30.75 -18.89 0.27
CA ALA A 340 29.55 -18.78 -0.54
C ALA A 340 28.36 -18.58 0.39
N SER A 341 28.18 -17.32 0.78
CA SER A 341 27.09 -16.85 1.61
C SER A 341 25.75 -17.00 0.91
N THR A 342 24.67 -16.81 1.66
CA THR A 342 23.33 -16.75 1.10
C THR A 342 22.67 -15.47 1.56
N TRP A 343 22.06 -14.78 0.62
CA TRP A 343 21.40 -13.48 0.82
C TRP A 343 19.96 -13.54 0.32
N GLU A 344 19.04 -13.06 1.14
CA GLU A 344 17.61 -13.00 0.86
C GLU A 344 17.15 -11.55 0.96
N VAL A 345 16.44 -11.05 -0.05
CA VAL A 345 16.00 -9.66 -0.16
C VAL A 345 14.52 -9.59 -0.50
N LYS A 346 13.77 -8.77 0.22
CA LYS A 346 12.34 -8.55 -0.01
C LYS A 346 11.91 -7.14 0.37
N ASN A 347 10.66 -6.81 0.07
CA ASN A 347 10.04 -5.53 0.43
C ASN A 347 10.86 -4.31 -0.05
N PHE A 348 11.34 -4.34 -1.30
CA PHE A 348 12.02 -3.21 -1.90
C PHE A 348 11.05 -2.03 -2.04
N LYS A 349 11.43 -0.87 -1.53
CA LYS A 349 10.58 0.31 -1.52
C LYS A 349 11.39 1.59 -1.70
N ILE A 350 10.85 2.49 -2.50
CA ILE A 350 11.29 3.86 -2.65
C ILE A 350 10.13 4.78 -2.31
N THR A 351 10.37 5.71 -1.40
CA THR A 351 9.46 6.82 -1.09
C THR A 351 10.10 8.13 -1.49
N GLY A 352 9.30 9.17 -1.67
CA GLY A 352 9.77 10.53 -1.92
C GLY A 352 8.60 11.50 -2.06
N THR A 353 8.88 12.79 -2.18
CA THR A 353 7.81 13.78 -2.41
C THR A 353 7.46 13.76 -3.89
N PRO A 354 6.19 13.50 -4.29
CA PRO A 354 5.83 13.52 -5.70
C PRO A 354 6.12 14.90 -6.29
N SER A 355 6.60 14.92 -7.52
CA SER A 355 6.66 16.16 -8.29
C SER A 355 5.22 16.58 -8.58
N ALA A 356 4.63 17.44 -7.74
CA ALA A 356 3.51 18.24 -8.20
C ALA A 356 3.97 18.99 -9.45
N ILE A 357 3.08 19.19 -10.44
CA ILE A 357 3.36 20.13 -11.52
C ILE A 357 3.47 21.52 -10.88
N GLU A 358 4.68 21.92 -10.49
CA GLU A 358 4.92 23.20 -9.82
C GLU A 358 4.85 24.36 -10.83
N SER A 359 5.11 24.12 -12.12
CA SER A 359 4.85 25.07 -13.21
C SER A 359 4.95 24.41 -14.60
N LEU A 360 4.18 24.94 -15.57
CA LEU A 360 4.41 24.78 -17.01
C LEU A 360 5.09 26.06 -17.50
N SER A 361 6.34 26.01 -17.94
CA SER A 361 6.92 27.12 -18.71
C SER A 361 6.48 26.98 -20.17
N THR A 362 5.42 27.67 -20.56
CA THR A 362 5.05 27.71 -21.98
C THR A 362 5.89 28.75 -22.71
N GLY A 363 6.75 28.29 -23.62
CA GLY A 363 7.19 29.12 -24.73
C GLY A 363 5.96 29.55 -25.52
N LYS A 364 5.66 30.86 -25.51
CA LYS A 364 4.63 31.59 -26.27
C LYS A 364 3.42 30.77 -26.73
N VAL A 365 2.35 30.74 -25.93
CA VAL A 365 1.00 30.32 -26.40
C VAL A 365 -0.01 31.42 -26.05
N GLN A 366 -0.88 31.76 -27.02
CA GLN A 366 -2.00 32.69 -26.83
C GLN A 366 -2.88 32.25 -25.65
N GLN A 367 -3.08 33.18 -24.71
CA GLN A 367 -3.78 32.93 -23.44
C GLN A 367 -5.28 32.71 -23.68
N GLY A 368 -5.85 31.64 -23.12
CA GLY A 368 -7.29 31.35 -23.14
C GLY A 368 -7.97 31.81 -21.85
N ILE A 369 -9.11 32.50 -21.98
CA ILE A 369 -10.04 32.79 -20.88
C ILE A 369 -11.09 31.67 -20.88
N PHE A 370 -11.47 31.17 -19.70
CA PHE A 370 -12.51 30.14 -19.56
C PHE A 370 -13.59 30.59 -18.59
N ASP A 371 -14.84 30.20 -18.81
CA ASP A 371 -15.91 30.34 -17.81
C ASP A 371 -15.85 29.20 -16.78
N LEU A 372 -16.68 29.25 -15.73
CA LEU A 372 -16.68 28.26 -14.65
C LEU A 372 -17.15 26.86 -15.06
N SER A 373 -17.73 26.69 -16.25
CA SER A 373 -18.03 25.36 -16.80
C SER A 373 -16.88 24.80 -17.65
N GLY A 374 -15.75 25.50 -17.74
CA GLY A 374 -14.56 25.07 -18.46
C GLY A 374 -14.61 25.36 -19.96
N ARG A 375 -15.57 26.16 -20.43
CA ARG A 375 -15.66 26.57 -21.84
C ARG A 375 -14.76 27.77 -22.10
N ARG A 376 -13.99 27.73 -23.19
CA ARG A 376 -13.16 28.86 -23.62
C ARG A 376 -14.06 30.01 -24.09
N VAL A 377 -13.77 31.22 -23.62
CA VAL A 377 -14.45 32.45 -24.00
C VAL A 377 -13.45 33.48 -24.51
N GLU A 378 -13.89 34.37 -25.39
CA GLU A 378 -13.01 35.38 -26.00
C GLU A 378 -12.78 36.57 -25.07
N ASN A 379 -13.77 36.95 -24.26
CA ASN A 379 -13.72 38.09 -23.35
C ASN A 379 -14.41 37.80 -22.02
N ALA A 380 -13.88 38.33 -20.92
CA ALA A 380 -14.48 38.27 -19.58
C ALA A 380 -15.22 39.59 -19.27
N THR A 381 -16.54 39.62 -19.48
CA THR A 381 -17.34 40.85 -19.39
C THR A 381 -18.18 40.97 -18.11
N LYS A 382 -18.75 39.86 -17.60
CA LYS A 382 -19.48 39.85 -16.32
C LYS A 382 -19.54 38.44 -15.73
N GLY A 383 -19.03 38.26 -14.52
CA GLY A 383 -19.06 36.98 -13.81
C GLY A 383 -17.68 36.44 -13.42
N ILE A 384 -17.62 35.17 -13.05
CA ILE A 384 -16.37 34.51 -12.61
C ILE A 384 -15.75 33.76 -13.78
N PHE A 385 -14.48 34.03 -14.04
CA PHE A 385 -13.72 33.42 -15.12
C PHE A 385 -12.41 32.81 -14.59
N ILE A 386 -11.86 31.85 -15.33
CA ILE A 386 -10.51 31.34 -15.14
C ILE A 386 -9.62 32.03 -16.16
N ILE A 387 -8.74 32.89 -15.67
CA ILE A 387 -7.73 33.59 -16.48
C ILE A 387 -6.38 33.22 -15.90
N ASN A 388 -5.51 32.60 -16.71
CA ASN A 388 -4.18 32.17 -16.29
C ASN A 388 -4.21 31.29 -15.03
N GLY A 389 -5.16 30.35 -14.96
CA GLY A 389 -5.32 29.42 -13.84
C GLY A 389 -5.87 30.04 -12.56
N LYS A 390 -6.19 31.34 -12.55
CA LYS A 390 -6.77 32.05 -11.41
C LYS A 390 -8.24 32.36 -11.65
N LYS A 391 -9.06 32.17 -10.61
CA LYS A 391 -10.45 32.65 -10.61
C LYS A 391 -10.44 34.18 -10.49
N VAL A 392 -11.03 34.85 -11.46
CA VAL A 392 -11.14 36.31 -11.54
C VAL A 392 -12.61 36.68 -11.66
N ILE A 393 -13.06 37.65 -10.86
CA ILE A 393 -14.38 38.26 -10.98
C ILE A 393 -14.22 39.50 -11.87
N LYS A 394 -15.03 39.61 -12.92
CA LYS A 394 -15.09 40.77 -13.80
C LYS A 394 -16.46 41.42 -13.78
#